data_AF-A0A8F2F2E0-F1
#
_entry.id   AF-A0A8F2F2E0-F1
#
_cell.length_a   1.000
_cell.length_b   1.000
_cell.length_c   1.000
_cell.angle_alpha   90.00
_cell.angle_beta   90.00
_cell.angle_gamma   90.00
#
_symmetry.space_group_name_H-M   'P 1'
#
loop_
_entity.id
_entity.type
_entity.pdbx_description
1 polymer ?
#
loop_
_entity_poly.entity_id
_entity_poly.type
_entity_poly.pdbx_seq_one_letter_code
_entity_poly.pdbx_strand_id
1 'polypeptide(L)'
;MRNLPFPLGRLSRALIHGDFHSAYQYAAMYRNAVWDKDLYDRIGKNYSTFKAAVPAINFINHYLEWLDNRNDSRPYFAYLHIDDAHAPESFFTTNYSDFSQLDNEFSAIQDYIAHLPKRYHGSLTSDLSLLYMDHCLEHLFYELKQRNILENTAIVITADHGFSYSYDPIRDRYVNTPHRENYHVPFLIYDESLTPEIRTGFYESKDVAPTLLDLCNLPIPPQMTGLSILSHEGRDHAFIEYMGGGCPDMLRRPIVLGVRTDAYSVITNIFIFDSFENVKITDVYDLSRDPQELHNIVSSVNHSKISYELSLLEARFNALKEDFYTHPNAFNTPNAYEKRIASGQSELCDR
;
A
#
# COMPACT_ATOMS: atom_id res chain seq x y z
N MET A 1 34.01 -9.03 14.54
CA MET A 1 34.52 -10.28 13.87
C MET A 1 34.41 -11.62 14.64
N ARG A 2 34.29 -11.73 15.97
CA ARG A 2 34.69 -12.98 16.67
C ARG A 2 33.67 -14.11 16.93
N ASN A 3 32.37 -13.99 16.64
CA ASN A 3 31.40 -15.01 17.11
C ASN A 3 30.44 -15.61 16.05
N LEU A 4 30.63 -15.39 14.74
CA LEU A 4 29.83 -16.12 13.74
C LEU A 4 30.45 -17.51 13.52
N PRO A 5 29.76 -18.62 13.84
CA PRO A 5 30.29 -19.95 13.58
C PRO A 5 30.41 -20.16 12.07
N PHE A 6 31.61 -20.48 11.60
CA PHE A 6 31.84 -20.83 10.21
C PHE A 6 31.05 -22.11 9.87
N PRO A 7 30.34 -22.19 8.73
CA PRO A 7 29.47 -23.33 8.38
C PRO A 7 30.28 -24.56 7.93
N LEU A 8 31.28 -24.98 8.71
CA LEU A 8 32.21 -26.08 8.41
C LEU A 8 31.45 -27.36 8.05
N GLY A 9 30.41 -27.72 8.82
CA GLY A 9 29.67 -28.96 8.58
C GLY A 9 28.87 -28.99 7.27
N ARG A 10 28.43 -27.84 6.74
CA ARG A 10 27.73 -27.76 5.44
C ARG A 10 28.74 -27.69 4.30
N LEU A 11 29.80 -26.89 4.46
CA LEU A 11 30.89 -26.78 3.49
C LEU A 11 31.59 -28.12 3.27
N SER A 12 31.98 -28.81 4.35
CA SER A 12 32.65 -30.11 4.27
C SER A 12 31.78 -31.16 3.61
N ARG A 13 30.48 -31.19 3.90
CA ARG A 13 29.56 -32.13 3.24
C ARG A 13 29.44 -31.85 1.74
N ALA A 14 29.28 -30.60 1.33
CA ALA A 14 29.21 -30.23 -0.08
C ALA A 14 30.50 -30.63 -0.84
N LEU A 15 31.67 -30.36 -0.25
CA LEU A 15 32.96 -30.75 -0.82
C LEU A 15 33.13 -32.27 -0.91
N ILE A 16 32.73 -33.03 0.12
CA ILE A 16 32.79 -34.50 0.13
C ILE A 16 31.92 -35.11 -0.98
N HIS A 17 30.78 -34.50 -1.28
CA HIS A 17 29.85 -34.97 -2.31
C HIS A 17 30.13 -34.39 -3.70
N GLY A 18 31.22 -33.63 -3.88
CA GLY A 18 31.59 -33.03 -5.16
C GLY A 18 30.70 -31.86 -5.60
N ASP A 19 29.88 -31.30 -4.71
CA ASP A 19 29.03 -30.14 -4.99
C ASP A 19 29.80 -28.84 -4.73
N PHE A 20 30.70 -28.53 -5.66
CA PHE A 20 31.57 -27.35 -5.58
C PHE A 20 30.80 -26.03 -5.70
N HIS A 21 29.62 -26.03 -6.33
CA HIS A 21 28.79 -24.83 -6.44
C HIS A 21 28.22 -24.44 -5.09
N SER A 22 27.58 -25.38 -4.39
CA SER A 22 27.07 -25.14 -3.03
C SER A 22 28.21 -24.83 -2.06
N ALA A 23 29.37 -25.48 -2.20
CA ALA A 23 30.54 -25.19 -1.38
C ALA A 23 31.01 -23.73 -1.52
N TYR A 24 31.08 -23.24 -2.77
CA TYR A 24 31.40 -21.84 -3.05
C TYR A 24 30.36 -20.89 -2.47
N GLN A 25 29.07 -21.19 -2.63
CA GLN A 25 27.98 -20.39 -2.06
C GLN A 25 28.08 -20.29 -0.53
N TYR A 26 28.32 -21.40 0.18
CA TYR A 26 28.48 -21.37 1.63
C TYR A 26 29.66 -20.51 2.09
N ALA A 27 30.78 -20.57 1.38
CA ALA A 27 31.95 -19.73 1.68
C ALA A 27 31.70 -18.25 1.38
N ALA A 28 31.04 -17.94 0.26
CA ALA A 28 30.68 -16.59 -0.14
C ALA A 28 29.65 -15.96 0.83
N MET A 29 28.62 -16.71 1.22
CA MET A 29 27.63 -16.30 2.20
C MET A 29 28.27 -16.03 3.56
N TYR A 30 29.19 -16.89 4.03
CA TYR A 30 29.90 -16.63 5.28
C TYR A 30 30.75 -15.37 5.20
N ARG A 31 31.47 -15.15 4.09
CA ARG A 31 32.26 -13.93 3.89
C ARG A 31 31.38 -12.68 3.93
N ASN A 32 30.24 -12.71 3.23
CA ASN A 32 29.28 -11.60 3.24
C ASN A 32 28.72 -11.39 4.65
N ALA A 33 28.31 -12.45 5.36
CA ALA A 33 27.83 -12.37 6.74
C ALA A 33 28.88 -11.82 7.73
N VAL A 34 30.17 -12.11 7.52
CA VAL A 34 31.26 -11.52 8.32
C VAL A 34 31.44 -10.04 8.04
N TRP A 35 31.33 -9.62 6.76
CA TRP A 35 31.37 -8.21 6.38
C TRP A 35 30.14 -7.46 6.89
N ASP A 36 28.95 -8.03 6.74
CA ASP A 36 27.71 -7.47 7.26
C ASP A 36 27.77 -7.37 8.79
N LYS A 37 28.32 -8.38 9.48
CA LYS A 37 28.55 -8.30 10.92
C LYS A 37 29.59 -7.25 11.31
N ASP A 38 30.69 -7.09 10.58
CA ASP A 38 31.69 -6.06 10.89
C ASP A 38 31.14 -4.65 10.65
N LEU A 39 30.41 -4.47 9.54
CA LEU A 39 29.67 -3.26 9.23
C LEU A 39 28.66 -2.97 10.35
N TYR A 40 27.87 -3.97 10.75
CA TYR A 40 26.92 -3.89 11.86
C TYR A 40 27.58 -3.63 13.22
N ASP A 41 28.66 -4.30 13.59
CA ASP A 41 29.38 -4.04 14.85
C ASP A 41 29.84 -2.56 14.92
N ARG A 42 30.07 -1.91 13.77
CA ARG A 42 30.42 -0.49 13.66
C ARG A 42 29.21 0.45 13.64
N ILE A 43 28.08 0.03 13.08
CA ILE A 43 26.91 0.90 12.85
C ILE A 43 25.65 0.46 13.58
N GLY A 44 25.70 -0.57 14.43
CA GLY A 44 24.55 -1.44 14.77
C GLY A 44 23.30 -0.75 15.29
N LYS A 45 23.44 0.32 16.09
CA LYS A 45 22.29 1.14 16.53
C LYS A 45 21.67 2.01 15.42
N ASN A 46 22.43 2.24 14.36
CA ASN A 46 22.09 3.05 13.20
C ASN A 46 21.94 2.19 11.92
N TYR A 47 21.95 0.85 11.99
CA TYR A 47 21.82 0.01 10.79
C TYR A 47 20.48 0.27 10.08
N SER A 48 19.41 0.49 10.86
CA SER A 48 18.11 0.93 10.35
C SER A 48 18.15 2.28 9.61
N THR A 49 19.16 3.13 9.83
CA THR A 49 19.34 4.38 9.06
C THR A 49 19.91 4.17 7.67
N PHE A 50 20.41 2.97 7.36
CA PHE A 50 20.83 2.58 6.00
C PHE A 50 19.70 1.96 5.18
N LYS A 51 18.62 1.50 5.84
CA LYS A 51 17.35 1.25 5.16
C LYS A 51 16.60 2.58 5.05
N ALA A 52 15.82 2.73 4.00
CA ALA A 52 14.93 3.88 3.86
C ALA A 52 13.88 3.93 4.99
N ALA A 53 13.58 2.78 5.61
CA ALA A 53 12.59 2.63 6.67
C ALA A 53 12.98 1.66 7.80
N VAL A 54 12.30 1.83 8.94
CA VAL A 54 12.43 0.99 10.14
C VAL A 54 11.59 -0.29 9.94
N PRO A 55 12.10 -1.49 10.26
CA PRO A 55 11.33 -2.73 10.09
C PRO A 55 10.07 -2.80 10.96
N ALA A 56 8.99 -3.37 10.44
CA ALA A 56 7.70 -3.51 11.10
C ALA A 56 7.79 -4.11 12.52
N ILE A 57 8.60 -5.15 12.71
CA ILE A 57 8.78 -5.78 14.03
C ILE A 57 9.26 -4.80 15.10
N ASN A 58 10.04 -3.77 14.73
CA ASN A 58 10.50 -2.76 15.68
C ASN A 58 9.37 -1.81 16.06
N PHE A 59 8.49 -1.45 15.13
CA PHE A 59 7.28 -0.68 15.44
C PHE A 59 6.34 -1.46 16.35
N ILE A 60 6.17 -2.75 16.09
CA ILE A 60 5.35 -3.65 16.92
C ILE A 60 5.94 -3.77 18.32
N ASN A 61 7.24 -4.05 18.45
CA ASN A 61 7.89 -4.15 19.75
C ASN A 61 7.83 -2.83 20.54
N HIS A 62 8.00 -1.70 19.85
CA HIS A 62 7.86 -0.40 20.49
C HIS A 62 6.43 -0.14 20.98
N TYR A 63 5.43 -0.52 20.18
CA TYR A 63 4.02 -0.45 20.58
C TYR A 63 3.73 -1.35 21.79
N LEU A 64 4.24 -2.58 21.81
CA LEU A 64 4.07 -3.51 22.93
C LEU A 64 4.77 -3.00 24.20
N GLU A 65 5.97 -2.44 24.08
CA GLU A 65 6.66 -1.81 25.22
C GLU A 65 5.88 -0.60 25.76
N TRP A 66 5.36 0.25 24.86
CA TRP A 66 4.49 1.36 25.27
C TRP A 66 3.24 0.85 25.98
N LEU A 67 2.62 -0.20 25.45
CA LEU A 67 1.43 -0.84 26.00
C LEU A 67 1.69 -1.39 27.40
N ASP A 68 2.85 -2.01 27.65
CA ASP A 68 3.21 -2.54 28.98
C ASP A 68 3.44 -1.42 30.03
N ASN A 69 3.71 -0.19 29.59
CA ASN A 69 4.02 0.95 30.46
C ASN A 69 2.90 1.99 30.52
N ARG A 70 1.81 1.82 29.77
CA ARG A 70 0.72 2.80 29.70
C ARG A 70 -0.15 2.77 30.96
N ASN A 71 -0.94 3.83 31.12
CA ASN A 71 -2.02 3.85 32.09
C ASN A 71 -3.32 3.32 31.46
N ASP A 72 -3.85 2.22 31.97
CA ASP A 72 -5.03 1.55 31.43
C ASP A 72 -6.38 2.20 31.77
N SER A 73 -6.39 3.32 32.50
CA SER A 73 -7.63 4.02 32.86
C SER A 73 -8.35 4.73 31.71
N ARG A 74 -7.76 4.77 30.50
CA ARG A 74 -8.33 5.47 29.34
C ARG A 74 -8.29 4.59 28.09
N PRO A 75 -9.25 4.76 27.15
CA PRO A 75 -9.15 4.14 25.82
C PRO A 75 -7.93 4.69 25.06
N TYR A 76 -7.43 3.94 24.08
CA TYR A 76 -6.33 4.36 23.21
C TYR A 76 -6.66 4.13 21.74
N PHE A 77 -5.92 4.83 20.89
CA PHE A 77 -5.84 4.61 19.47
C PHE A 77 -4.35 4.56 19.11
N ALA A 78 -3.93 3.51 18.41
CA ALA A 78 -2.56 3.33 17.95
C ALA A 78 -2.55 3.22 16.43
N TYR A 79 -1.67 3.99 15.78
CA TYR A 79 -1.44 3.94 14.34
C TYR A 79 -0.01 3.48 14.09
N LEU A 80 0.14 2.28 13.53
CA LEU A 80 1.42 1.70 13.19
C LEU A 80 1.59 1.83 11.67
N HIS A 81 2.42 2.79 11.25
CA HIS A 81 2.80 2.95 9.85
C HIS A 81 4.01 2.08 9.55
N ILE A 82 3.84 1.13 8.63
CA ILE A 82 4.86 0.15 8.22
C ILE A 82 5.20 0.36 6.75
N ASP A 83 6.46 0.14 6.39
CA ASP A 83 6.98 0.49 5.06
C ASP A 83 7.76 -0.67 4.42
N ASP A 84 7.74 -1.86 5.04
CA ASP A 84 8.55 -3.00 4.61
C ASP A 84 8.21 -3.46 3.19
N ALA A 85 6.94 -3.34 2.78
CA ALA A 85 6.48 -3.68 1.43
C ALA A 85 6.70 -2.57 0.39
N HIS A 86 7.17 -1.39 0.81
CA HIS A 86 7.53 -0.30 -0.09
C HIS A 86 8.95 -0.48 -0.64
N ALA A 87 9.20 -0.04 -1.87
CA ALA A 87 10.52 -0.12 -2.48
C ALA A 87 11.55 0.79 -1.77
N PRO A 88 12.77 0.31 -1.43
CA PRO A 88 13.25 -1.07 -1.57
C PRO A 88 12.67 -2.00 -0.49
N GLU A 89 12.12 -3.15 -0.92
CA GLU A 89 11.40 -4.03 0.00
C GLU A 89 12.30 -4.66 1.07
N SER A 90 11.72 -4.87 2.25
CA SER A 90 12.30 -5.60 3.37
C SER A 90 11.50 -6.87 3.64
N PHE A 91 12.20 -8.00 3.73
CA PHE A 91 11.58 -9.33 3.82
C PHE A 91 12.18 -10.22 4.93
N PHE A 92 12.90 -9.62 5.87
CA PHE A 92 13.37 -10.28 7.09
C PHE A 92 13.70 -9.23 8.15
N THR A 93 13.63 -9.64 9.42
CA THR A 93 14.00 -8.81 10.56
C THR A 93 15.48 -8.48 10.52
N THR A 94 15.82 -7.24 10.88
CA THR A 94 17.21 -6.87 11.20
C THR A 94 17.47 -6.96 12.70
N ASN A 95 16.59 -7.61 13.46
CA ASN A 95 16.77 -7.79 14.89
C ASN A 95 17.78 -8.90 15.16
N TYR A 96 19.05 -8.51 15.32
CA TYR A 96 20.14 -9.45 15.59
C TYR A 96 20.27 -9.85 17.07
N SER A 97 19.33 -9.46 17.94
CA SER A 97 19.34 -9.91 19.35
C SER A 97 18.78 -11.32 19.50
N ASP A 98 17.97 -11.80 18.56
CA ASP A 98 17.39 -13.14 18.57
C ASP A 98 17.55 -13.82 17.19
N PHE A 99 18.54 -14.71 17.10
CA PHE A 99 18.80 -15.47 15.88
C PHE A 99 17.73 -16.53 15.58
N SER A 100 16.93 -16.94 16.56
CA SER A 100 15.89 -17.94 16.34
C SER A 100 14.73 -17.39 15.49
N GLN A 101 14.40 -16.11 15.66
CA GLN A 101 13.45 -15.40 14.82
C GLN A 101 13.95 -15.36 13.35
N LEU A 102 15.23 -15.02 13.18
CA LEU A 102 15.87 -15.00 11.87
C LEU A 102 15.85 -16.38 11.19
N ASP A 103 16.17 -17.44 11.94
CA ASP A 103 16.16 -18.83 11.43
C ASP A 103 14.75 -19.26 10.97
N ASN A 104 13.71 -18.88 11.71
CA ASN A 104 12.32 -19.16 11.35
C ASN A 104 11.91 -18.42 10.06
N GLU A 105 12.23 -17.13 9.95
CA GLU A 105 11.98 -16.34 8.74
C GLU A 105 12.68 -16.94 7.52
N PHE A 106 13.96 -17.32 7.65
CA PHE A 106 14.68 -17.98 6.56
C PHE A 106 14.11 -19.35 6.19
N SER A 107 13.55 -20.08 7.16
CA SER A 107 12.84 -21.34 6.89
C SER A 107 11.56 -21.08 6.09
N ALA A 108 10.78 -20.06 6.45
CA ALA A 108 9.57 -19.68 5.73
C ALA A 108 9.89 -19.21 4.30
N ILE A 109 10.96 -18.43 4.11
CA ILE A 109 11.44 -18.01 2.78
C ILE A 109 11.82 -19.23 1.93
N GLN A 110 12.54 -20.20 2.51
CA GLN A 110 12.93 -21.43 1.80
C GLN A 110 11.70 -22.24 1.37
N ASP A 111 10.72 -22.38 2.27
CA ASP A 111 9.47 -23.09 2.00
C ASP A 111 8.66 -22.39 0.90
N TYR A 112 8.53 -21.07 0.97
CA TYR A 112 7.86 -20.26 -0.06
C TYR A 112 8.51 -20.47 -1.43
N ILE A 113 9.83 -20.34 -1.51
CA ILE A 113 10.59 -20.51 -2.77
C ILE A 113 10.44 -21.94 -3.31
N ALA A 114 10.42 -22.95 -2.44
CA ALA A 114 10.27 -24.35 -2.85
C ALA A 114 8.89 -24.64 -3.47
N HIS A 115 7.86 -23.89 -3.08
CA HIS A 115 6.50 -24.01 -3.58
C HIS A 115 6.17 -23.08 -4.75
N LEU A 116 7.11 -22.24 -5.20
CA LEU A 116 6.89 -21.35 -6.34
C LEU A 116 6.60 -22.15 -7.62
N PRO A 117 5.62 -21.71 -8.44
CA PRO A 117 5.35 -22.35 -9.72
C PRO A 117 6.53 -22.19 -10.68
N LYS A 118 6.74 -23.19 -11.57
CA LYS A 118 7.82 -23.16 -12.59
C LYS A 118 7.80 -21.93 -13.50
N ARG A 119 6.63 -21.29 -13.65
CA ARG A 119 6.43 -20.04 -14.40
C ARG A 119 5.85 -19.00 -13.44
N TYR A 120 6.67 -18.57 -12.50
CA TYR A 120 6.34 -17.50 -11.58
C TYR A 120 6.26 -16.17 -12.33
N HIS A 121 5.18 -15.43 -12.08
CA HIS A 121 4.94 -14.09 -12.57
C HIS A 121 4.67 -13.22 -11.34
N GLY A 122 5.52 -12.24 -11.08
CA GLY A 122 5.42 -11.36 -9.91
C GLY A 122 6.79 -10.86 -9.44
N SER A 123 6.79 -10.15 -8.32
CA SER A 123 7.99 -9.70 -7.63
C SER A 123 8.27 -10.58 -6.41
N LEU A 124 9.34 -11.38 -6.49
CA LEU A 124 9.75 -12.24 -5.37
C LEU A 124 10.07 -11.39 -4.13
N THR A 125 10.67 -10.21 -4.28
CA THR A 125 11.00 -9.36 -3.12
C THR A 125 9.74 -8.84 -2.44
N SER A 126 8.71 -8.51 -3.22
CA SER A 126 7.42 -8.08 -2.68
C SER A 126 6.69 -9.22 -1.98
N ASP A 127 6.65 -10.42 -2.58
CA ASP A 127 6.04 -11.60 -1.95
C ASP A 127 6.72 -11.96 -0.62
N LEU A 128 8.05 -11.98 -0.60
CA LEU A 128 8.79 -12.26 0.63
C LEU A 128 8.59 -11.16 1.68
N SER A 129 8.38 -9.91 1.26
CA SER A 129 8.07 -8.81 2.18
C SER A 129 6.68 -8.97 2.80
N LEU A 130 5.69 -9.36 2.00
CA LEU A 130 4.35 -9.67 2.50
C LEU A 130 4.37 -10.88 3.44
N LEU A 131 5.17 -11.91 3.15
CA LEU A 131 5.38 -13.06 4.04
C LEU A 131 6.00 -12.63 5.38
N TYR A 132 7.02 -11.76 5.35
CA TYR A 132 7.61 -11.19 6.56
C TYR A 132 6.59 -10.36 7.35
N MET A 133 5.76 -9.59 6.67
CA MET A 133 4.69 -8.82 7.30
C MET A 133 3.64 -9.70 7.96
N ASP A 134 3.28 -10.83 7.34
CA ASP A 134 2.38 -11.82 7.92
C ASP A 134 2.93 -12.39 9.23
N HIS A 135 4.23 -12.72 9.29
CA HIS A 135 4.88 -13.13 10.54
C HIS A 135 4.90 -12.02 11.60
N CYS A 136 5.12 -10.77 11.20
CA CYS A 136 5.04 -9.64 12.12
C CYS A 136 3.63 -9.49 12.71
N LEU A 137 2.59 -9.65 11.90
CA LEU A 137 1.20 -9.64 12.35
C LEU A 137 0.91 -10.82 13.27
N GLU A 138 1.35 -12.03 12.94
CA GLU A 138 1.24 -13.20 13.81
C GLU A 138 1.81 -12.91 15.21
N HIS A 139 3.00 -12.31 15.27
CA HIS A 139 3.62 -11.90 16.52
C HIS A 139 2.78 -10.87 17.28
N LEU A 140 2.28 -9.83 16.61
CA LEU A 140 1.40 -8.84 17.23
C LEU A 140 0.16 -9.50 17.85
N PHE A 141 -0.56 -10.33 17.09
CA PHE A 141 -1.76 -11.02 17.59
C PHE A 141 -1.44 -11.96 18.76
N TYR A 142 -0.32 -12.69 18.68
CA TYR A 142 0.15 -13.54 19.77
C TYR A 142 0.39 -12.73 21.06
N GLU A 143 1.14 -11.63 20.97
CA GLU A 143 1.51 -10.79 22.12
C GLU A 143 0.29 -10.07 22.74
N LEU A 144 -0.66 -9.62 21.92
CA LEU A 144 -1.93 -9.05 22.38
C LEU A 144 -2.78 -10.10 23.13
N LYS A 145 -2.77 -11.36 22.64
CA LYS A 145 -3.46 -12.47 23.28
C LYS A 145 -2.81 -12.85 24.62
N GLN A 146 -1.47 -12.92 24.69
CA GLN A 146 -0.75 -13.20 25.94
C GLN A 146 -1.03 -12.14 27.02
N ARG A 147 -1.28 -10.90 26.61
CA ARG A 147 -1.64 -9.79 27.50
C ARG A 147 -3.13 -9.74 27.87
N ASN A 148 -3.96 -10.63 27.31
CA ASN A 148 -5.43 -10.64 27.50
C ASN A 148 -6.10 -9.31 27.12
N ILE A 149 -5.57 -8.60 26.13
CA ILE A 149 -6.17 -7.33 25.66
C ILE A 149 -6.78 -7.43 24.27
N LEU A 150 -6.51 -8.52 23.55
CA LEU A 150 -7.02 -8.75 22.19
C LEU A 150 -8.56 -8.71 22.15
N GLU A 151 -9.22 -9.28 23.16
CA GLU A 151 -10.68 -9.31 23.34
C GLU A 151 -11.32 -7.91 23.42
N ASN A 152 -10.55 -6.90 23.82
CA ASN A 152 -10.99 -5.51 23.95
C ASN A 152 -10.22 -4.56 23.01
N THR A 153 -9.70 -5.08 21.89
CA THR A 153 -8.95 -4.30 20.91
C THR A 153 -9.45 -4.60 19.50
N ALA A 154 -10.08 -3.61 18.88
CA ALA A 154 -10.31 -3.62 17.43
C ALA A 154 -8.97 -3.40 16.69
N ILE A 155 -8.68 -4.26 15.72
CA ILE A 155 -7.48 -4.17 14.87
C ILE A 155 -7.93 -3.97 13.44
N VAL A 156 -7.44 -2.92 12.79
CA VAL A 156 -7.72 -2.61 11.40
C VAL A 156 -6.42 -2.64 10.61
N ILE A 157 -6.39 -3.44 9.53
CA ILE A 157 -5.23 -3.57 8.63
C ILE A 157 -5.65 -3.04 7.26
N THR A 158 -4.88 -2.07 6.75
CA THR A 158 -5.13 -1.47 5.44
C THR A 158 -3.85 -0.97 4.80
N ALA A 159 -3.93 -0.52 3.54
CA ALA A 159 -2.83 0.14 2.83
C ALA A 159 -3.31 1.48 2.26
N ASP A 160 -2.38 2.41 2.09
CA ASP A 160 -2.63 3.72 1.48
C ASP A 160 -2.80 3.61 -0.05
N HIS A 161 -2.00 2.74 -0.69
CA HIS A 161 -2.14 2.39 -2.10
C HIS A 161 -1.57 0.99 -2.38
N GLY A 162 -1.87 0.48 -3.58
CA GLY A 162 -1.26 -0.72 -4.15
C GLY A 162 -0.06 -0.37 -5.03
N PHE A 163 0.38 -1.31 -5.87
CA PHE A 163 1.56 -1.16 -6.70
C PHE A 163 1.48 -2.06 -7.93
N SER A 164 1.90 -1.56 -9.10
CA SER A 164 1.70 -2.23 -10.40
C SER A 164 2.88 -3.06 -10.91
N TYR A 165 3.93 -3.23 -10.10
CA TYR A 165 5.16 -3.92 -10.51
C TYR A 165 5.34 -5.30 -9.89
N SER A 166 4.49 -5.70 -8.96
CA SER A 166 4.69 -6.89 -8.12
C SER A 166 3.70 -8.01 -8.34
N TYR A 167 2.49 -7.68 -8.80
CA TYR A 167 1.38 -8.61 -8.94
C TYR A 167 0.77 -8.49 -10.32
N ASP A 168 0.18 -9.58 -10.81
CA ASP A 168 -0.44 -9.62 -12.14
C ASP A 168 -1.68 -8.71 -12.21
N PRO A 169 -1.76 -7.75 -13.16
CA PRO A 169 -0.83 -7.51 -14.26
C PRO A 169 0.39 -6.65 -13.88
N ILE A 170 1.57 -7.09 -14.31
CA ILE A 170 2.79 -6.28 -14.22
C ILE A 170 2.76 -5.22 -15.32
N ARG A 171 2.89 -3.96 -14.93
CA ARG A 171 2.85 -2.82 -15.88
C ARG A 171 4.19 -2.15 -16.03
N ASP A 172 4.45 -1.62 -17.23
CA ASP A 172 5.67 -0.85 -17.55
C ASP A 172 5.79 0.45 -16.73
N ARG A 173 4.65 0.98 -16.26
CA ARG A 173 4.60 2.16 -15.38
C ARG A 173 4.19 1.72 -13.97
N TYR A 174 5.16 1.74 -13.07
CA TYR A 174 5.16 1.03 -11.78
C TYR A 174 4.41 1.73 -10.64
N VAL A 175 4.14 3.02 -10.80
CA VAL A 175 3.44 3.86 -9.83
C VAL A 175 2.60 4.87 -10.59
N ASN A 176 1.70 5.57 -9.89
CA ASN A 176 1.15 6.80 -10.43
C ASN A 176 0.23 6.59 -11.65
N THR A 177 -0.49 5.46 -11.66
CA THR A 177 -1.46 5.07 -12.70
C THR A 177 -2.82 4.76 -12.08
N PRO A 178 -3.92 4.95 -12.84
CA PRO A 178 -5.28 4.73 -12.34
C PRO A 178 -5.76 3.28 -12.53
N HIS A 179 -4.83 2.31 -12.56
CA HIS A 179 -5.16 0.89 -12.71
C HIS A 179 -5.44 0.23 -11.36
N ARG A 180 -6.30 -0.79 -11.36
CA ARG A 180 -6.81 -1.45 -10.16
C ARG A 180 -5.75 -1.82 -9.15
N GLU A 181 -4.63 -2.37 -9.61
CA GLU A 181 -3.54 -2.81 -8.75
C GLU A 181 -2.89 -1.67 -7.93
N ASN A 182 -3.14 -0.39 -8.25
CA ASN A 182 -2.65 0.76 -7.49
C ASN A 182 -3.62 1.26 -6.41
N TYR A 183 -4.89 0.87 -6.42
CA TYR A 183 -5.89 1.38 -5.46
C TYR A 183 -6.77 0.32 -4.81
N HIS A 184 -6.73 -0.92 -5.30
CA HIS A 184 -7.44 -2.04 -4.69
C HIS A 184 -6.61 -2.61 -3.55
N VAL A 185 -6.74 -1.98 -2.39
CA VAL A 185 -5.98 -2.26 -1.16
C VAL A 185 -6.74 -3.18 -0.20
N PRO A 186 -6.05 -3.90 0.70
CA PRO A 186 -6.73 -4.64 1.76
C PRO A 186 -7.45 -3.69 2.73
N PHE A 187 -8.58 -4.14 3.26
CA PHE A 187 -9.22 -3.53 4.42
C PHE A 187 -9.80 -4.64 5.30
N LEU A 188 -9.05 -5.03 6.32
CA LEU A 188 -9.39 -6.11 7.24
C LEU A 188 -9.71 -5.51 8.60
N ILE A 189 -10.78 -5.99 9.23
CA ILE A 189 -11.17 -5.58 10.57
C ILE A 189 -11.29 -6.85 11.43
N TYR A 190 -10.56 -6.85 12.53
CA TYR A 190 -10.74 -7.81 13.61
C TYR A 190 -11.31 -7.08 14.82
N ASP A 191 -12.42 -7.58 15.33
CA ASP A 191 -13.00 -7.21 16.61
C ASP A 191 -13.83 -8.40 17.11
N GLU A 192 -13.72 -8.77 18.38
CA GLU A 192 -14.38 -9.97 18.91
C GLU A 192 -15.92 -9.88 18.84
N SER A 193 -16.48 -8.67 18.82
CA SER A 193 -17.92 -8.46 18.72
C SER A 193 -18.48 -8.62 17.31
N LEU A 194 -17.62 -8.66 16.29
CA LEU A 194 -18.05 -8.76 14.89
C LEU A 194 -18.25 -10.20 14.45
N THR A 195 -19.28 -10.42 13.63
CA THR A 195 -19.47 -11.69 12.94
C THR A 195 -18.56 -11.74 11.71
N PRO A 196 -17.77 -12.81 11.50
CA PRO A 196 -16.94 -12.93 10.31
C PRO A 196 -17.75 -12.88 9.02
N GLU A 197 -17.39 -11.96 8.12
CA GLU A 197 -18.04 -11.79 6.83
C GLU A 197 -17.05 -11.26 5.79
N ILE A 198 -17.40 -11.43 4.51
CA ILE A 198 -16.69 -10.83 3.38
C ILE A 198 -17.65 -9.88 2.68
N ARG A 199 -17.26 -8.63 2.53
CA ARG A 199 -18.03 -7.61 1.83
C ARG A 199 -17.42 -7.34 0.45
N THR A 200 -18.26 -7.35 -0.58
CA THR A 200 -17.81 -7.28 -1.99
C THR A 200 -18.19 -6.00 -2.71
N GLY A 201 -18.90 -5.07 -2.05
CA GLY A 201 -19.24 -3.77 -2.61
C GLY A 201 -18.02 -2.83 -2.73
N PHE A 202 -18.22 -1.66 -3.34
CA PHE A 202 -17.16 -0.66 -3.47
C PHE A 202 -17.05 0.19 -2.20
N TYR A 203 -15.85 0.21 -1.64
CA TYR A 203 -15.46 1.01 -0.48
C TYR A 203 -14.26 1.88 -0.87
N GLU A 204 -14.14 3.05 -0.26
CA GLU A 204 -13.13 4.05 -0.61
C GLU A 204 -12.30 4.38 0.64
N SER A 205 -11.04 4.81 0.50
CA SER A 205 -10.16 5.07 1.65
C SER A 205 -10.71 6.10 2.64
N LYS A 206 -11.60 7.00 2.20
CA LYS A 206 -12.31 7.94 3.07
C LYS A 206 -13.29 7.27 4.05
N ASP A 207 -13.65 6.01 3.83
CA ASP A 207 -14.53 5.21 4.68
C ASP A 207 -13.80 4.67 5.92
N VAL A 208 -12.46 4.66 5.92
CA VAL A 208 -11.65 4.15 7.05
C VAL A 208 -11.93 4.95 8.33
N ALA A 209 -11.84 6.29 8.26
CA ALA A 209 -12.05 7.15 9.42
C ALA A 209 -13.44 7.01 10.07
N PRO A 210 -14.56 7.12 9.33
CA PRO A 210 -15.89 6.92 9.92
C PRO A 210 -16.09 5.49 10.44
N THR A 211 -15.49 4.48 9.80
CA THR A 211 -15.53 3.09 10.31
C THR A 211 -14.84 2.95 11.66
N LEU A 212 -13.67 3.57 11.85
CA LEU A 212 -12.96 3.56 13.13
C LEU A 212 -13.77 4.24 14.24
N LEU A 213 -14.45 5.34 13.93
CA LEU A 213 -15.33 6.01 14.89
C LEU A 213 -16.53 5.13 15.26
N ASP A 214 -17.13 4.48 14.28
CA ASP A 214 -18.28 3.58 14.47
C ASP A 214 -17.91 2.35 15.32
N LEU A 215 -16.76 1.71 15.05
CA LEU A 215 -16.19 0.64 15.89
C LEU A 215 -16.06 1.06 17.37
N CYS A 216 -15.70 2.33 17.59
CA CYS A 216 -15.55 2.90 18.93
C CYS A 216 -16.86 3.46 19.51
N ASN A 217 -18.00 3.32 18.83
CA ASN A 217 -19.28 3.94 19.18
C ASN A 217 -19.19 5.47 19.37
N LEU A 218 -18.37 6.13 18.57
CA LEU A 218 -18.16 7.58 18.58
C LEU A 218 -18.99 8.27 17.49
N PRO A 219 -19.44 9.52 17.71
CA PRO A 219 -20.17 10.26 16.70
C PRO A 219 -19.29 10.57 15.49
N ILE A 220 -19.81 10.29 14.29
CA ILE A 220 -19.16 10.63 13.02
C ILE A 220 -19.40 12.11 12.72
N PRO A 221 -18.34 12.95 12.58
CA PRO A 221 -18.49 14.35 12.22
C PRO A 221 -19.17 14.53 10.86
N PRO A 222 -20.12 15.48 10.71
CA PRO A 222 -20.85 15.69 9.45
C PRO A 222 -19.98 16.16 8.29
N GLN A 223 -18.74 16.58 8.55
CA GLN A 223 -17.76 16.97 7.51
C GLN A 223 -17.10 15.75 6.85
N MET A 224 -17.18 14.56 7.44
CA MET A 224 -16.65 13.35 6.80
C MET A 224 -17.55 12.95 5.63
N THR A 225 -16.94 12.81 4.46
CA THR A 225 -17.63 12.40 3.21
C THR A 225 -17.62 10.88 3.00
N GLY A 226 -16.89 10.14 3.83
CA GLY A 226 -16.91 8.68 3.87
C GLY A 226 -18.09 8.16 4.67
N LEU A 227 -18.36 6.86 4.53
CA LEU A 227 -19.40 6.15 5.26
C LEU A 227 -18.73 5.05 6.08
N SER A 228 -19.20 4.80 7.30
CA SER A 228 -18.73 3.64 8.07
C SER A 228 -19.12 2.38 7.34
N ILE A 229 -18.16 1.52 7.01
CA ILE A 229 -18.49 0.30 6.27
C ILE A 229 -19.47 -0.56 7.06
N LEU A 230 -19.42 -0.57 8.39
CA LEU A 230 -20.34 -1.36 9.23
C LEU A 230 -21.82 -1.01 9.02
N SER A 231 -22.10 0.17 8.49
CA SER A 231 -23.45 0.72 8.28
C SER A 231 -23.98 0.65 6.84
N HIS A 232 -23.20 0.16 5.87
CA HIS A 232 -23.66 0.01 4.48
C HIS A 232 -23.01 -1.16 3.72
N GLU A 233 -23.65 -1.61 2.65
CA GLU A 233 -23.23 -2.77 1.82
C GLU A 233 -22.18 -2.45 0.74
N GLY A 234 -21.59 -1.26 0.81
CA GLY A 234 -20.76 -0.70 -0.27
C GLY A 234 -21.55 0.18 -1.24
N ARG A 235 -20.82 0.89 -2.09
CA ARG A 235 -21.33 1.61 -3.26
C ARG A 235 -21.36 0.66 -4.47
N ASP A 236 -21.96 1.11 -5.57
CA ASP A 236 -21.91 0.44 -6.87
C ASP A 236 -20.75 0.93 -7.76
N HIS A 237 -19.94 1.86 -7.24
CA HIS A 237 -18.76 2.40 -7.90
C HIS A 237 -17.70 2.87 -6.90
N ALA A 238 -16.46 3.01 -7.38
CA ALA A 238 -15.38 3.71 -6.68
C ALA A 238 -14.76 4.77 -7.60
N PHE A 239 -14.41 5.92 -7.04
CA PHE A 239 -13.67 6.97 -7.74
C PHE A 239 -12.17 6.85 -7.52
N ILE A 240 -11.42 7.32 -8.51
CA ILE A 240 -9.98 7.49 -8.45
C ILE A 240 -9.70 8.95 -8.82
N GLU A 241 -9.00 9.65 -7.95
CA GLU A 241 -8.63 11.04 -8.15
C GLU A 241 -7.13 11.20 -7.99
N TYR A 242 -6.50 11.73 -9.02
CA TYR A 242 -5.05 11.77 -9.09
C TYR A 242 -4.56 12.92 -9.95
N MET A 243 -3.36 13.47 -9.69
CA MET A 243 -2.81 14.61 -10.45
C MET A 243 -1.43 14.38 -11.03
N GLY A 244 -0.90 13.15 -10.97
CA GLY A 244 0.50 12.90 -11.26
C GLY A 244 1.37 12.94 -9.98
N GLY A 245 2.63 12.51 -10.10
CA GLY A 245 3.59 12.56 -8.99
C GLY A 245 3.93 14.01 -8.62
N GLY A 246 4.40 14.22 -7.39
CA GLY A 246 4.71 15.54 -6.86
C GLY A 246 3.51 16.23 -6.22
N CYS A 247 3.64 17.52 -5.94
CA CYS A 247 2.60 18.26 -5.22
C CYS A 247 1.28 18.31 -6.02
N PRO A 248 0.12 18.04 -5.39
CA PRO A 248 -1.18 18.24 -6.02
C PRO A 248 -1.38 19.73 -6.31
N ASP A 249 -1.62 20.07 -7.59
CA ASP A 249 -1.80 21.45 -8.05
C ASP A 249 -2.93 21.51 -9.07
N MET A 250 -4.16 21.65 -8.56
CA MET A 250 -5.38 21.71 -9.39
C MET A 250 -5.40 22.89 -10.35
N LEU A 251 -4.59 23.94 -10.09
CA LEU A 251 -4.54 25.14 -10.92
C LEU A 251 -3.72 24.94 -12.18
N ARG A 252 -2.72 24.05 -12.11
CA ARG A 252 -1.71 23.90 -13.16
C ARG A 252 -1.72 22.54 -13.83
N ARG A 253 -2.38 21.55 -13.24
CA ARG A 253 -2.36 20.16 -13.68
C ARG A 253 -3.78 19.66 -13.91
N PRO A 254 -4.01 18.83 -14.95
CA PRO A 254 -5.29 18.17 -15.11
C PRO A 254 -5.50 17.17 -13.97
N ILE A 255 -6.74 17.05 -13.56
CA ILE A 255 -7.24 16.00 -12.68
C ILE A 255 -7.40 14.75 -13.54
N VAL A 256 -6.68 13.69 -13.18
CA VAL A 256 -6.99 12.33 -13.62
C VAL A 256 -8.17 11.88 -12.75
N LEU A 257 -9.35 11.85 -13.35
CA LEU A 257 -10.60 11.45 -12.69
C LEU A 257 -11.07 10.14 -13.31
N GLY A 258 -11.09 9.10 -12.49
CA GLY A 258 -11.50 7.75 -12.86
C GLY A 258 -12.72 7.29 -12.08
N VAL A 259 -13.52 6.43 -12.69
CA VAL A 259 -14.58 5.69 -12.02
C VAL A 259 -14.50 4.23 -12.41
N ARG A 260 -14.69 3.36 -11.42
CA ARG A 260 -14.80 1.92 -11.60
C ARG A 260 -16.19 1.47 -11.15
N THR A 261 -16.90 0.79 -12.03
CA THR A 261 -18.14 0.04 -11.74
C THR A 261 -17.86 -1.46 -11.89
N ASP A 262 -18.88 -2.31 -11.76
CA ASP A 262 -18.76 -3.73 -12.14
C ASP A 262 -18.59 -3.95 -13.65
N ALA A 263 -19.06 -2.99 -14.47
CA ALA A 263 -19.09 -3.13 -15.93
C ALA A 263 -17.87 -2.50 -16.60
N TYR A 264 -17.49 -1.28 -16.18
CA TYR A 264 -16.45 -0.51 -16.84
C TYR A 264 -15.52 0.20 -15.85
N SER A 265 -14.29 0.39 -16.28
CA SER A 265 -13.33 1.33 -15.69
C SER A 265 -13.10 2.44 -16.71
N VAL A 266 -13.43 3.68 -16.36
CA VAL A 266 -13.35 4.84 -17.26
C VAL A 266 -12.48 5.91 -16.62
N ILE A 267 -11.42 6.30 -17.32
CA ILE A 267 -10.45 7.30 -16.87
C ILE A 267 -10.51 8.52 -17.78
N THR A 268 -10.46 9.69 -17.16
CA THR A 268 -10.52 10.98 -17.83
C THR A 268 -9.44 11.93 -17.32
N ASN A 269 -9.09 12.91 -18.16
CA ASN A 269 -8.30 14.06 -17.77
C ASN A 269 -9.10 15.35 -18.00
N ILE A 270 -9.15 16.21 -16.98
CA ILE A 270 -9.88 17.48 -17.05
C ILE A 270 -9.24 18.54 -16.14
N PHE A 271 -9.19 19.81 -16.56
CA PHE A 271 -8.77 20.90 -15.66
C PHE A 271 -9.95 21.40 -14.82
N ILE A 272 -9.68 21.85 -13.59
CA ILE A 272 -10.72 22.33 -12.67
C ILE A 272 -11.55 23.51 -13.24
N PHE A 273 -10.98 24.28 -14.16
CA PHE A 273 -11.63 25.42 -14.80
C PHE A 273 -12.45 25.06 -16.05
N ASP A 274 -12.34 23.83 -16.56
CA ASP A 274 -13.05 23.39 -17.76
C ASP A 274 -14.51 23.02 -17.48
N SER A 275 -15.27 22.84 -18.56
CA SER A 275 -16.58 22.17 -18.55
C SER A 275 -16.38 20.66 -18.74
N PHE A 276 -17.25 19.85 -18.11
CA PHE A 276 -17.22 18.40 -18.30
C PHE A 276 -17.44 17.98 -19.75
N GLU A 277 -18.13 18.80 -20.56
CA GLU A 277 -18.29 18.58 -22.00
C GLU A 277 -16.95 18.51 -22.76
N ASN A 278 -15.89 19.12 -22.22
CA ASN A 278 -14.54 19.12 -22.79
C ASN A 278 -13.63 18.03 -22.21
N VAL A 279 -14.20 17.10 -21.43
CA VAL A 279 -13.44 16.02 -20.79
C VAL A 279 -12.71 15.18 -21.84
N LYS A 280 -11.43 14.90 -21.58
CA LYS A 280 -10.68 13.94 -22.39
C LYS A 280 -10.75 12.57 -21.75
N ILE A 281 -11.50 11.65 -22.35
CA ILE A 281 -11.47 10.24 -21.97
C ILE A 281 -10.14 9.65 -22.45
N THR A 282 -9.34 9.11 -21.52
CA THR A 282 -8.01 8.55 -21.83
C THR A 282 -8.05 7.03 -21.91
N ASP A 283 -8.81 6.39 -21.02
CA ASP A 283 -8.83 4.93 -20.91
C ASP A 283 -10.23 4.43 -20.61
N VAL A 284 -10.60 3.33 -21.29
CA VAL A 284 -11.85 2.61 -21.04
C VAL A 284 -11.55 1.12 -21.07
N TYR A 285 -11.98 0.39 -20.05
CA TYR A 285 -11.84 -1.06 -19.94
C TYR A 285 -13.19 -1.72 -19.68
N ASP A 286 -13.53 -2.75 -20.45
CA ASP A 286 -14.72 -3.59 -20.25
C ASP A 286 -14.39 -4.68 -19.24
N LEU A 287 -14.77 -4.49 -17.98
CA LEU A 287 -14.36 -5.34 -16.86
C LEU A 287 -15.01 -6.73 -16.89
N SER A 288 -16.11 -6.89 -17.65
CA SER A 288 -16.74 -8.19 -17.86
C SER A 288 -15.90 -9.12 -18.75
N ARG A 289 -15.05 -8.55 -19.61
CA ARG A 289 -14.20 -9.28 -20.58
C ARG A 289 -12.71 -9.15 -20.30
N ASP A 290 -12.32 -8.04 -19.67
CA ASP A 290 -10.94 -7.64 -19.39
C ASP A 290 -10.81 -7.16 -17.93
N PRO A 291 -10.98 -8.07 -16.94
CA PRO A 291 -10.97 -7.70 -15.52
C PRO A 291 -9.61 -7.18 -15.03
N GLN A 292 -8.53 -7.45 -15.78
CA GLN A 292 -7.16 -6.97 -15.53
C GLN A 292 -6.83 -5.66 -16.26
N GLU A 293 -7.79 -5.06 -16.99
CA GLU A 293 -7.59 -3.76 -17.66
C GLU A 293 -6.37 -3.76 -18.62
N LEU A 294 -6.18 -4.84 -19.38
CA LEU A 294 -5.06 -5.00 -20.31
C LEU A 294 -5.30 -4.36 -21.67
N HIS A 295 -6.56 -4.19 -22.08
CA HIS A 295 -6.96 -3.76 -23.42
C HIS A 295 -7.82 -2.50 -23.34
N ASN A 296 -7.18 -1.33 -23.49
CA ASN A 296 -7.88 -0.06 -23.55
C ASN A 296 -8.72 0.04 -24.85
N ILE A 297 -10.05 0.15 -24.70
CA ILE A 297 -11.01 0.20 -25.80
C ILE A 297 -11.51 1.61 -26.15
N VAL A 298 -10.91 2.67 -25.58
CA VAL A 298 -11.35 4.08 -25.72
C VAL A 298 -11.60 4.51 -27.18
N SER A 299 -10.83 4.01 -28.13
CA SER A 299 -10.95 4.37 -29.55
C SER A 299 -12.14 3.72 -30.28
N SER A 300 -12.74 2.69 -29.68
CA SER A 300 -13.78 1.86 -30.29
C SER A 300 -15.09 1.81 -29.50
N VAL A 301 -15.07 2.25 -28.24
CA VAL A 301 -16.24 2.22 -27.36
C VAL A 301 -17.27 3.26 -27.81
N ASN A 302 -18.54 2.85 -27.86
CA ASN A 302 -19.64 3.78 -28.07
C ASN A 302 -19.99 4.41 -26.72
N HIS A 303 -20.04 5.74 -26.63
CA HIS A 303 -20.32 6.47 -25.38
C HIS A 303 -21.65 6.07 -24.73
N SER A 304 -22.64 5.61 -25.50
CA SER A 304 -23.89 5.08 -24.93
C SER A 304 -23.66 3.89 -23.98
N LYS A 305 -22.61 3.08 -24.21
CA LYS A 305 -22.26 1.93 -23.35
C LYS A 305 -21.66 2.33 -22.00
N ILE A 306 -21.01 3.50 -21.93
CA ILE A 306 -20.35 4.02 -20.73
C ILE A 306 -21.07 5.26 -20.18
N SER A 307 -22.33 5.46 -20.58
CA SER A 307 -23.09 6.66 -20.23
C SER A 307 -23.34 6.78 -18.73
N TYR A 308 -23.44 5.65 -18.04
CA TYR A 308 -23.55 5.60 -16.59
C TYR A 308 -22.28 6.13 -15.91
N GLU A 309 -21.12 5.59 -16.28
CA GLU A 309 -19.81 5.99 -15.77
C GLU A 309 -19.52 7.47 -16.05
N LEU A 310 -19.85 7.96 -17.26
CA LEU A 310 -19.71 9.37 -17.60
C LEU A 310 -20.59 10.26 -16.72
N SER A 311 -21.81 9.83 -16.38
CA SER A 311 -22.69 10.59 -15.47
C SER A 311 -22.15 10.67 -14.05
N LEU A 312 -21.52 9.58 -13.55
CA LEU A 312 -20.87 9.55 -12.24
C LEU A 312 -19.66 10.49 -12.21
N LEU A 313 -18.83 10.46 -13.25
CA LEU A 313 -17.68 11.34 -13.40
C LEU A 313 -18.08 12.81 -13.49
N GLU A 314 -19.15 13.14 -14.22
CA GLU A 314 -19.68 14.49 -14.32
C GLU A 314 -20.16 15.02 -12.97
N ALA A 315 -20.95 14.21 -12.25
CA ALA A 315 -21.43 14.56 -10.91
C ALA A 315 -20.25 14.79 -9.95
N ARG A 316 -19.23 13.92 -9.98
CA ARG A 316 -18.05 14.06 -9.12
C ARG A 316 -17.22 15.29 -9.47
N PHE A 317 -17.01 15.56 -10.75
CA PHE A 317 -16.29 16.75 -11.20
C PHE A 317 -17.00 18.04 -10.79
N ASN A 318 -18.33 18.08 -10.89
CA ASN A 318 -19.11 19.23 -10.44
C ASN A 318 -18.99 19.47 -8.93
N ALA A 319 -19.01 18.40 -8.12
CA ALA A 319 -18.76 18.50 -6.68
C ALA A 319 -17.35 19.03 -6.37
N LEU A 320 -16.31 18.55 -7.06
CA LEU A 320 -14.95 19.05 -6.92
C LEU A 320 -14.84 20.55 -7.27
N LYS A 321 -15.56 21.01 -8.30
CA LYS A 321 -15.62 22.44 -8.65
C LYS A 321 -16.29 23.24 -7.55
N GLU A 322 -17.42 22.79 -7.03
CA GLU A 322 -18.11 23.45 -5.94
C GLU A 322 -17.22 23.60 -4.71
N ASP A 323 -16.55 22.52 -4.29
CA ASP A 323 -15.60 22.52 -3.16
C ASP A 323 -14.45 23.51 -3.39
N PHE A 324 -13.88 23.51 -4.61
CA PHE A 324 -12.79 24.40 -4.99
C PHE A 324 -13.18 25.88 -4.92
N TYR A 325 -14.38 26.25 -5.38
CA TYR A 325 -14.85 27.64 -5.36
C TYR A 325 -15.41 28.10 -4.02
N THR A 326 -15.88 27.19 -3.17
CA THR A 326 -16.41 27.52 -1.83
C THR A 326 -15.30 27.72 -0.78
N HIS A 327 -14.09 27.20 -1.01
CA HIS A 327 -12.93 27.31 -0.10
C HIS A 327 -11.73 28.06 -0.71
N PRO A 328 -11.89 29.30 -1.22
CA PRO A 328 -10.86 30.00 -1.98
C PRO A 328 -9.64 30.43 -1.14
N ASN A 329 -9.69 30.37 0.19
CA ASN A 329 -8.54 30.68 1.05
C ASN A 329 -7.56 29.50 1.21
N ALA A 330 -7.97 28.27 0.85
CA ALA A 330 -7.08 27.10 0.86
C ALA A 330 -6.14 27.09 -0.36
N PHE A 331 -6.53 27.78 -1.42
CA PHE A 331 -5.78 27.87 -2.67
C PHE A 331 -5.62 29.37 -2.98
N ASN A 332 -4.44 29.98 -2.90
CA ASN A 332 -4.23 31.41 -3.21
C ASN A 332 -4.69 31.79 -4.66
N THR A 333 -5.99 32.01 -4.90
CA THR A 333 -6.65 31.84 -6.22
C THR A 333 -7.35 33.06 -6.84
N PRO A 334 -6.76 34.26 -6.82
CA PRO A 334 -7.10 35.17 -7.94
C PRO A 334 -5.91 35.52 -8.85
N ASN A 335 -4.70 35.65 -8.30
CA ASN A 335 -3.60 36.26 -9.06
C ASN A 335 -2.78 35.30 -9.94
N ALA A 336 -2.88 33.98 -9.73
CA ALA A 336 -1.99 33.02 -10.39
C ALA A 336 -2.49 32.54 -11.76
N TYR A 337 -3.81 32.39 -11.94
CA TYR A 337 -4.41 31.92 -13.19
C TYR A 337 -4.47 33.03 -14.25
N GLU A 338 -4.95 34.23 -13.89
CA GLU A 338 -5.02 35.38 -14.79
C GLU A 338 -3.63 35.82 -15.29
N LYS A 339 -2.60 35.76 -14.43
CA LYS A 339 -1.22 36.04 -14.84
C LYS A 339 -0.64 35.00 -15.78
N ARG A 340 -1.14 33.76 -15.79
CA ARG A 340 -0.58 32.65 -16.58
C ARG A 340 -1.20 32.56 -17.98
N ILE A 341 -2.51 32.82 -18.11
CA ILE A 341 -3.15 33.08 -19.42
C ILE A 341 -2.44 34.27 -20.09
N ALA A 342 -2.12 35.31 -19.33
CA ALA A 342 -1.43 36.49 -19.83
C ALA A 342 0.06 36.25 -20.19
N SER A 343 0.73 35.22 -19.65
CA SER A 343 2.18 35.01 -19.84
C SER A 343 2.56 33.91 -20.83
N GLY A 344 1.62 33.11 -21.33
CA GLY A 344 1.87 32.10 -22.38
C GLY A 344 2.82 30.96 -21.98
N GLN A 345 3.10 30.76 -20.68
CA GLN A 345 4.06 29.76 -20.21
C GLN A 345 3.40 28.38 -20.02
N SER A 346 3.65 27.50 -20.99
CA SER A 346 3.21 26.10 -21.04
C SER A 346 4.21 25.09 -20.46
N GLU A 347 5.33 25.50 -19.86
CA GLU A 347 6.35 24.54 -19.41
C GLU A 347 6.21 24.08 -17.95
N LEU A 348 6.47 22.79 -17.81
CA LEU A 348 6.15 21.85 -16.74
C LEU A 348 6.87 22.15 -15.41
N CYS A 349 6.16 21.91 -14.31
CA CYS A 349 6.79 21.62 -13.03
C CYS A 349 6.99 20.09 -12.95
N ASP A 350 8.00 19.59 -13.67
CA ASP A 350 8.57 18.27 -13.42
C ASP A 350 9.65 18.44 -12.33
N ARG A 351 9.26 18.27 -11.07
CA ARG A 351 10.15 17.83 -9.97
C ARG A 351 9.37 17.06 -8.93
#